data_AF-A0A2S5MF83-F1
#
_entry.id   AF-A0A2S5MF83-F1
#
_cell.length_a   1.000
_cell.length_b   1.000
_cell.length_c   1.000
_cell.angle_alpha   90.00
_cell.angle_beta   90.00
_cell.angle_gamma   90.00
#
_symmetry.space_group_name_H-M   'P 1'
#
loop_
_entity.id
_entity.type
_entity.pdbx_description
1 polymer ?
#
loop_
_entity_poly.entity_id
_entity_poly.type
_entity_poly.pdbx_seq_one_letter_code
_entity_poly.pdbx_strand_id
1 'polypeptide(L)'
;MTSKLSASATSKETIALRAKLELLPLVDLVAALKKLDQASKVGLNLNISNNSLLTHQVLHRYLNGVAPKFNREPESELLLIEMLSAMEVDEFNIYDLKDYAGRAALDGVLSSATTLNGYRDDFFGSQLITHIVQRATPVDYSDGKITELNPLLSATWLADIAMFKLLTNLGFPLTFRVENEIGAKKDSQPEFYQNYRAFMLERAHQSKVTSGKPSRPAL
;
A
#
# COMPACT_ATOMS: atom_id res chain seq x y z
N MET A 1 -14.42 18.58 -5.61
CA MET A 1 -13.40 18.66 -6.67
C MET A 1 -13.87 19.62 -7.75
N THR A 2 -13.08 20.66 -8.05
CA THR A 2 -13.43 21.77 -8.95
C THR A 2 -13.50 21.31 -10.41
N SER A 3 -14.52 21.77 -11.16
CA SER A 3 -14.84 21.35 -12.55
C SER A 3 -13.68 21.42 -13.56
N LYS A 4 -12.66 22.26 -13.31
CA LYS A 4 -11.46 22.36 -14.14
C LYS A 4 -10.54 21.13 -14.06
N LEU A 5 -10.41 20.54 -12.87
CA LEU A 5 -9.56 19.35 -12.65
C LEU A 5 -10.15 18.13 -13.35
N SER A 6 -11.48 17.96 -13.27
CA SER A 6 -12.20 16.90 -13.99
C SER A 6 -12.14 17.07 -15.51
N ALA A 7 -12.18 18.31 -16.03
CA ALA A 7 -12.10 18.55 -17.46
C ALA A 7 -10.70 18.25 -18.04
N SER A 8 -9.64 18.58 -17.30
CA SER A 8 -8.26 18.23 -17.67
C SER A 8 -8.06 16.72 -17.73
N ALA A 9 -8.59 15.99 -16.74
CA ALA A 9 -8.53 14.53 -16.68
C ALA A 9 -9.14 13.84 -17.90
N THR A 10 -10.20 14.39 -18.50
CA THR A 10 -10.90 13.81 -19.65
C THR A 10 -10.45 14.38 -21.00
N SER A 11 -9.38 15.18 -21.03
CA SER A 11 -8.87 15.79 -22.26
C SER A 11 -8.32 14.73 -23.23
N LYS A 12 -8.39 15.01 -24.54
CA LYS A 12 -7.86 14.08 -25.57
C LYS A 12 -6.35 13.90 -25.41
N GLU A 13 -5.67 14.96 -25.00
CA GLU A 13 -4.24 15.00 -24.74
C GLU A 13 -3.87 14.07 -23.57
N THR A 14 -4.58 14.15 -22.44
CA THR A 14 -4.36 13.26 -21.30
C THR A 14 -4.63 11.80 -21.62
N ILE A 15 -5.70 11.52 -22.38
CA ILE A 15 -6.04 10.15 -22.82
C ILE A 15 -4.94 9.58 -23.73
N ALA A 16 -4.48 10.35 -24.71
CA ALA A 16 -3.41 9.94 -25.61
C ALA A 16 -2.08 9.74 -24.88
N LEU A 17 -1.75 10.63 -23.95
CA LEU A 17 -0.56 10.53 -23.10
C LEU A 17 -0.62 9.26 -22.26
N ARG A 18 -1.75 8.98 -21.61
CA ARG A 18 -1.95 7.77 -20.82
C ARG A 18 -1.75 6.50 -21.64
N ALA A 19 -2.41 6.39 -22.80
CA ALA A 19 -2.28 5.23 -23.67
C ALA A 19 -0.83 4.97 -24.10
N LYS A 20 -0.05 6.03 -24.32
CA LYS A 20 1.39 5.92 -24.62
C LYS A 20 2.18 5.42 -23.41
N LEU A 21 1.93 5.98 -22.23
CA LEU A 21 2.65 5.66 -20.99
C LEU A 21 2.34 4.23 -20.50
N GLU A 22 1.10 3.76 -20.63
CA GLU A 22 0.68 2.43 -20.19
C GLU A 22 1.45 1.29 -20.86
N LEU A 23 1.95 1.51 -22.08
CA LEU A 23 2.66 0.50 -22.87
C LEU A 23 4.17 0.50 -22.60
N LEU A 24 4.71 1.47 -21.86
CA LEU A 24 6.14 1.57 -21.61
C LEU A 24 6.62 0.54 -20.57
N PRO A 25 7.84 0.03 -20.72
CA PRO A 25 8.57 -0.62 -19.62
C PRO A 25 8.67 0.32 -18.40
N LEU A 26 8.71 -0.23 -17.18
CA LEU A 26 8.68 0.58 -15.95
C LEU A 26 9.77 1.65 -15.89
N VAL A 27 11.00 1.32 -16.29
CA VAL A 27 12.13 2.26 -16.31
C VAL A 27 11.83 3.45 -17.23
N ASP A 28 11.35 3.18 -18.45
CA ASP A 28 11.01 4.21 -19.43
C ASP A 28 9.78 5.02 -19.00
N LEU A 29 8.81 4.36 -18.36
CA LEU A 29 7.66 5.01 -17.76
C LEU A 29 8.10 6.01 -16.69
N VAL A 30 8.90 5.59 -15.71
CA VAL A 30 9.43 6.46 -14.64
C VAL A 30 10.18 7.65 -15.24
N ALA A 31 11.06 7.41 -16.23
CA ALA A 31 11.81 8.45 -16.91
C ALA A 31 10.90 9.45 -17.66
N ALA A 32 9.80 8.97 -18.25
CA ALA A 32 8.81 9.82 -18.91
C ALA A 32 8.01 10.65 -17.89
N LEU A 33 7.53 10.03 -16.81
CA LEU A 33 6.74 10.69 -15.76
C LEU A 33 7.50 11.82 -15.07
N LYS A 34 8.81 11.64 -14.81
CA LYS A 34 9.67 12.68 -14.22
C LYS A 34 9.80 13.94 -15.08
N LYS A 35 9.50 13.86 -16.39
CA LYS A 35 9.57 15.00 -17.33
C LYS A 35 8.24 15.72 -17.52
N LEU A 36 7.15 15.19 -16.96
CA LEU A 36 5.83 15.80 -17.10
C LEU A 36 5.70 17.04 -16.21
N ASP A 37 4.96 18.03 -16.70
CA ASP A 37 4.52 19.16 -15.90
C ASP A 37 3.42 18.77 -14.90
N GLN A 38 3.16 19.64 -13.92
CA GLN A 38 2.15 19.39 -12.89
C GLN A 38 0.75 19.21 -13.48
N ALA A 39 0.37 20.00 -14.49
CA ALA A 39 -0.94 19.91 -15.11
C ALA A 39 -1.18 18.53 -15.77
N SER A 40 -0.17 18.00 -16.44
CA SER A 40 -0.21 16.67 -17.05
C SER A 40 -0.30 15.57 -16.00
N LYS A 41 0.47 15.68 -14.90
CA LYS A 41 0.40 14.73 -13.77
C LYS A 41 -0.96 14.74 -13.10
N VAL A 42 -1.52 15.92 -12.83
CA VAL A 42 -2.89 16.10 -12.31
C VAL A 42 -3.90 15.43 -13.23
N GLY A 43 -3.82 15.69 -14.55
CA GLY A 43 -4.68 15.07 -15.55
C GLY A 43 -4.58 13.55 -15.51
N LEU A 44 -3.36 13.00 -15.50
CA LEU A 44 -3.12 11.55 -15.45
C LEU A 44 -3.61 10.89 -14.15
N ASN A 45 -3.39 11.53 -13.00
CA ASN A 45 -3.83 11.04 -11.69
C ASN A 45 -5.35 11.06 -11.52
N LEU A 46 -6.05 11.92 -12.26
CA LEU A 46 -7.52 12.01 -12.21
C LEU A 46 -8.20 11.31 -13.38
N ASN A 47 -7.45 10.96 -14.44
CA ASN A 47 -7.98 10.21 -15.56
C ASN A 47 -8.26 8.77 -15.13
N ILE A 48 -9.52 8.44 -14.85
CA ILE A 48 -9.96 7.07 -14.61
C ILE A 48 -10.33 6.45 -15.96
N SER A 49 -9.56 5.45 -16.40
CA SER A 49 -9.80 4.68 -17.62
C SER A 49 -9.85 3.20 -17.28
N ASN A 50 -10.71 2.42 -17.94
CA ASN A 50 -10.94 1.00 -17.61
C ASN A 50 -11.07 0.78 -16.09
N ASN A 51 -11.90 1.63 -15.45
CA ASN A 51 -12.20 1.55 -14.02
C ASN A 51 -10.97 1.71 -13.08
N SER A 52 -9.86 2.26 -13.55
CA SER A 52 -8.64 2.35 -12.73
C SER A 52 -7.70 3.50 -13.09
N LEU A 53 -7.01 4.00 -12.06
CA LEU A 53 -5.94 4.99 -12.20
C LEU A 53 -4.71 4.37 -12.85
N LEU A 54 -3.89 5.18 -13.52
CA LEU A 54 -2.67 4.71 -14.19
C LEU A 54 -1.73 4.02 -13.20
N THR A 55 -1.50 4.66 -12.06
CA THR A 55 -0.68 4.13 -10.96
C THR A 55 -1.19 2.79 -10.46
N HIS A 56 -2.50 2.66 -10.24
CA HIS A 56 -3.12 1.40 -9.83
C HIS A 56 -2.97 0.29 -10.88
N GLN A 57 -3.20 0.59 -12.17
CA GLN A 57 -3.03 -0.40 -13.24
C GLN A 57 -1.59 -0.86 -13.39
N VAL A 58 -0.63 0.05 -13.31
CA VAL A 58 0.79 -0.30 -13.34
C VAL A 58 1.10 -1.17 -12.12
N LEU A 59 0.80 -0.73 -10.90
CA LEU A 59 1.06 -1.53 -9.70
C LEU A 59 0.43 -2.93 -9.77
N HIS A 60 -0.83 -3.04 -10.20
CA HIS A 60 -1.52 -4.31 -10.35
C HIS A 60 -0.83 -5.22 -11.39
N ARG A 61 -0.39 -4.68 -12.53
CA ARG A 61 0.30 -5.45 -13.58
C ARG A 61 1.62 -6.05 -13.09
N TYR A 62 2.37 -5.28 -12.32
CA TYR A 62 3.69 -5.67 -11.82
C TYR A 62 3.58 -6.59 -10.61
N LEU A 63 2.62 -6.37 -9.71
CA LEU A 63 2.38 -7.26 -8.58
C LEU A 63 1.85 -8.62 -9.06
N ASN A 64 0.80 -8.67 -9.88
CA ASN A 64 0.15 -9.92 -10.31
C ASN A 64 0.94 -10.73 -11.36
N GLY A 65 2.16 -10.34 -11.72
CA GLY A 65 2.99 -11.09 -12.66
C GLY A 65 2.44 -11.19 -14.08
N VAL A 66 1.49 -10.31 -14.45
CA VAL A 66 0.94 -10.23 -15.81
C VAL A 66 1.94 -9.60 -16.77
N ALA A 67 2.90 -8.81 -16.25
CA ALA A 67 4.04 -8.35 -17.04
C ALA A 67 5.00 -9.52 -17.31
N PRO A 68 5.18 -9.95 -18.58
CA PRO A 68 6.14 -11.00 -18.91
C PRO A 68 7.54 -10.47 -18.62
N LYS A 69 8.31 -11.19 -17.79
CA LYS A 69 9.73 -10.94 -17.46
C LYS A 69 10.07 -9.90 -16.40
N PHE A 70 9.14 -9.44 -15.56
CA PHE A 70 9.59 -8.77 -14.33
C PHE A 70 9.91 -9.82 -13.27
N ASN A 71 11.21 -10.11 -13.13
CA ASN A 71 11.71 -10.76 -11.93
C ASN A 71 11.26 -9.88 -10.74
N ARG A 72 10.75 -10.52 -9.70
CA ARG A 72 10.38 -9.89 -8.41
C ARG A 72 11.65 -9.46 -7.66
N GLU A 73 12.53 -8.70 -8.32
CA GLU A 73 13.78 -8.19 -7.76
C GLU A 73 13.51 -6.92 -6.94
N PRO A 74 14.26 -6.68 -5.85
CA PRO A 74 14.16 -5.46 -5.05
C PRO A 74 14.22 -4.16 -5.85
N GLU A 75 15.00 -4.13 -6.93
CA GLU A 75 15.13 -2.97 -7.83
C GLU A 75 13.79 -2.57 -8.47
N SER A 76 12.91 -3.54 -8.71
CA SER A 76 11.59 -3.28 -9.27
C SER A 76 10.66 -2.58 -8.27
N GLU A 77 10.77 -2.88 -6.96
CA GLU A 77 10.01 -2.14 -5.94
C GLU A 77 10.43 -0.68 -5.88
N LEU A 78 11.73 -0.41 -5.93
CA LEU A 78 12.26 0.95 -5.93
C LEU A 78 11.76 1.74 -7.14
N LEU A 79 11.69 1.12 -8.32
CA LEU A 79 11.13 1.75 -9.52
C LEU A 79 9.62 2.03 -9.40
N LEU A 80 8.85 1.15 -8.74
CA LEU A 80 7.42 1.40 -8.46
C LEU A 80 7.24 2.56 -7.47
N ILE A 81 8.11 2.66 -6.46
CA ILE A 81 8.18 3.77 -5.52
C ILE A 81 8.55 5.08 -6.24
N GLU A 82 9.53 5.04 -7.14
CA GLU A 82 9.93 6.19 -7.96
C GLU A 82 8.81 6.63 -8.89
N MET A 83 8.04 5.68 -9.45
CA MET A 83 6.87 6.00 -10.26
C MET A 83 5.81 6.75 -9.44
N LEU A 84 5.48 6.26 -8.25
CA LEU A 84 4.54 6.94 -7.34
C LEU A 84 5.03 8.34 -7.00
N SER A 85 6.30 8.48 -6.61
CA SER A 85 6.91 9.77 -6.28
C SER A 85 6.93 10.73 -7.47
N ALA A 86 7.19 10.23 -8.69
CA ALA A 86 7.17 11.05 -9.90
C ALA A 86 5.76 11.58 -10.24
N MET A 87 4.72 10.89 -9.78
CA MET A 87 3.32 11.27 -9.96
C MET A 87 2.78 12.18 -8.86
N GLU A 88 3.55 12.51 -7.83
CA GLU A 88 3.12 13.46 -6.79
C GLU A 88 2.85 14.83 -7.42
N VAL A 89 1.78 15.47 -6.93
CA VAL A 89 1.27 16.77 -7.36
C VAL A 89 0.95 17.64 -6.15
N ASP A 90 0.91 18.96 -6.34
CA ASP A 90 0.72 19.90 -5.23
C ASP A 90 -0.76 20.02 -4.82
N GLU A 91 -1.68 19.67 -5.72
CA GLU A 91 -3.11 19.90 -5.57
C GLU A 91 -3.81 18.89 -4.66
N PHE A 92 -3.28 17.67 -4.57
CA PHE A 92 -3.87 16.61 -3.75
C PHE A 92 -2.88 15.50 -3.46
N ASN A 93 -3.18 14.72 -2.43
CA ASN A 93 -2.40 13.54 -2.09
C ASN A 93 -2.78 12.35 -3.00
N ILE A 94 -1.85 11.88 -3.82
CA ILE A 94 -2.11 10.75 -4.74
C ILE A 94 -2.39 9.44 -4.00
N TYR A 95 -1.86 9.30 -2.77
CA TYR A 95 -2.00 8.08 -1.96
C TYR A 95 -3.40 7.92 -1.37
N ASP A 96 -4.18 9.01 -1.36
CA ASP A 96 -5.56 9.06 -0.85
C ASP A 96 -6.61 9.01 -1.97
N LEU A 97 -6.18 8.84 -3.23
CA LEU A 97 -7.09 8.79 -4.37
C LEU A 97 -8.02 7.58 -4.30
N LYS A 98 -9.26 7.78 -4.73
CA LYS A 98 -10.29 6.75 -4.78
C LYS A 98 -10.53 6.29 -6.21
N ASP A 99 -10.83 5.00 -6.37
CA ASP A 99 -11.28 4.43 -7.64
C ASP A 99 -12.75 4.81 -7.96
N TYR A 100 -13.25 4.35 -9.10
CA TYR A 100 -14.62 4.61 -9.53
C TYR A 100 -15.70 4.06 -8.57
N ALA A 101 -15.34 3.07 -7.74
CA ALA A 101 -16.21 2.48 -6.74
C ALA A 101 -16.08 3.17 -5.37
N GLY A 102 -15.29 4.24 -5.28
CA GLY A 102 -15.07 5.00 -4.05
C GLY A 102 -14.10 4.34 -3.07
N ARG A 103 -13.40 3.28 -3.47
CA ARG A 103 -12.41 2.57 -2.65
C ARG A 103 -11.06 3.25 -2.78
N ALA A 104 -10.22 3.24 -1.75
CA ALA A 104 -8.86 3.73 -1.89
C ALA A 104 -8.13 2.94 -2.99
N ALA A 105 -7.62 3.65 -4.00
CA ALA A 105 -7.07 3.03 -5.19
C ALA A 105 -5.82 2.18 -4.90
N LEU A 106 -5.13 2.46 -3.80
CA LEU A 106 -3.97 1.71 -3.34
C LEU A 106 -4.32 0.58 -2.35
N ASP A 107 -5.57 0.44 -1.90
CA ASP A 107 -6.00 -0.75 -1.15
C ASP A 107 -5.93 -2.01 -2.01
N GLY A 108 -6.24 -1.89 -3.30
CA GLY A 108 -6.08 -2.98 -4.27
C GLY A 108 -4.63 -3.45 -4.36
N VAL A 109 -3.67 -2.53 -4.21
CA VAL A 109 -2.24 -2.80 -4.21
C VAL A 109 -1.83 -3.56 -2.95
N LEU A 110 -2.32 -3.13 -1.78
CA LEU A 110 -2.11 -3.82 -0.50
C LEU A 110 -2.70 -5.24 -0.53
N SER A 111 -3.91 -5.39 -1.08
CA SER A 111 -4.57 -6.69 -1.20
C SER A 111 -3.85 -7.62 -2.18
N SER A 112 -3.45 -7.14 -3.36
CA SER A 112 -2.68 -7.94 -4.32
C SER A 112 -1.33 -8.36 -3.74
N ALA A 113 -0.61 -7.44 -3.09
CA ALA A 113 0.66 -7.75 -2.45
C ALA A 113 0.51 -8.81 -1.35
N THR A 114 -0.57 -8.81 -0.58
CA THR A 114 -0.82 -9.83 0.45
C THR A 114 -1.12 -11.20 -0.17
N THR A 115 -1.94 -11.27 -1.22
CA THR A 115 -2.35 -12.53 -1.84
C THR A 115 -1.20 -13.25 -2.56
N LEU A 116 -0.24 -12.50 -3.13
CA LEU A 116 0.76 -13.04 -4.08
C LEU A 116 2.08 -13.48 -3.45
N ASN A 117 2.29 -13.16 -2.18
CA ASN A 117 3.59 -13.23 -1.51
C ASN A 117 3.67 -14.21 -0.34
N GLY A 118 2.72 -15.16 -0.30
CA GLY A 118 2.54 -16.11 0.80
C GLY A 118 3.82 -16.49 1.54
N TYR A 119 3.83 -16.21 2.84
CA TYR A 119 4.70 -16.80 3.87
C TYR A 119 6.20 -16.53 3.75
N ARG A 120 6.64 -15.41 3.15
CA ARG A 120 8.05 -15.00 3.15
C ARG A 120 8.29 -13.74 3.98
N ASP A 121 9.31 -13.77 4.84
CA ASP A 121 9.74 -12.61 5.64
C ASP A 121 10.34 -11.48 4.77
N ASP A 122 10.82 -11.80 3.57
CA ASP A 122 11.45 -10.89 2.59
C ASP A 122 10.56 -10.62 1.37
N PHE A 123 9.25 -10.49 1.56
CA PHE A 123 8.34 -10.49 0.43
C PHE A 123 8.43 -9.26 -0.49
N PHE A 124 8.23 -9.51 -1.78
CA PHE A 124 8.21 -8.50 -2.82
C PHE A 124 7.00 -7.57 -2.65
N GLY A 125 7.25 -6.31 -2.34
CA GLY A 125 6.26 -5.27 -2.13
C GLY A 125 6.30 -4.68 -0.72
N SER A 126 7.11 -5.22 0.19
CA SER A 126 7.23 -4.71 1.57
C SER A 126 7.71 -3.25 1.63
N GLN A 127 8.65 -2.84 0.76
CA GLN A 127 9.13 -1.45 0.71
C GLN A 127 8.06 -0.54 0.11
N LEU A 128 7.40 -1.01 -0.95
CA LEU A 128 6.29 -0.30 -1.59
C LEU A 128 5.13 -0.04 -0.63
N ILE A 129 4.73 -1.06 0.15
CA ILE A 129 3.67 -0.94 1.16
C ILE A 129 4.05 0.06 2.23
N THR A 130 5.29 -0.05 2.74
CA THR A 130 5.83 0.90 3.72
C THR A 130 5.75 2.33 3.20
N HIS A 131 6.20 2.56 1.96
CA HIS A 131 6.18 3.86 1.30
C HIS A 131 4.76 4.44 1.17
N ILE A 132 3.79 3.62 0.75
CA ILE A 132 2.40 4.03 0.58
C ILE A 132 1.79 4.42 1.93
N VAL A 133 1.90 3.54 2.94
CA VAL A 133 1.29 3.75 4.26
C VAL A 133 1.86 4.99 4.95
N GLN A 134 3.17 5.27 4.80
CA GLN A 134 3.80 6.44 5.40
C GLN A 134 3.37 7.77 4.78
N ARG A 135 2.85 7.77 3.55
CA ARG A 135 2.41 8.98 2.83
C ARG A 135 0.89 9.13 2.73
N ALA A 136 0.14 8.04 2.88
CA ALA A 136 -1.31 8.10 2.95
C ALA A 136 -1.76 8.82 4.22
N THR A 137 -2.90 9.50 4.16
CA THR A 137 -3.54 10.03 5.36
C THR A 137 -3.88 8.86 6.29
N PRO A 138 -3.55 8.93 7.60
CA PRO A 138 -3.90 7.86 8.53
C PRO A 138 -5.40 7.60 8.49
N VAL A 139 -5.76 6.35 8.17
CA VAL A 139 -7.15 5.92 8.17
C VAL A 139 -7.60 5.78 9.62
N ASP A 140 -8.69 6.48 9.96
CA ASP A 140 -9.31 6.28 11.27
C ASP A 140 -10.11 4.98 11.26
N TYR A 141 -9.55 3.96 11.92
CA TYR A 141 -10.17 2.64 12.04
C TYR A 141 -11.15 2.54 13.22
N SER A 142 -11.43 3.64 13.97
CA SER A 142 -12.27 3.61 15.18
C SER A 142 -13.74 3.33 14.91
N ASP A 143 -14.25 3.69 13.73
CA ASP A 143 -15.70 3.79 13.48
C ASP A 143 -16.38 2.49 13.02
N GLY A 144 -15.64 1.36 12.92
CA GLY A 144 -16.21 0.04 12.67
C GLY A 144 -16.91 -0.14 11.32
N LYS A 145 -17.04 0.91 10.50
CA LYS A 145 -17.54 0.90 9.12
C LYS A 145 -16.43 0.40 8.18
N ILE A 146 -15.99 -0.83 8.42
CA ILE A 146 -15.01 -1.55 7.62
C ILE A 146 -15.71 -2.06 6.36
N THR A 147 -15.99 -1.16 5.41
CA THR A 147 -16.36 -1.52 4.03
C THR A 147 -15.17 -1.47 3.07
N GLU A 148 -14.04 -0.92 3.51
CA GLU A 148 -12.77 -0.95 2.80
C GLU A 148 -11.91 -2.08 3.39
N LEU A 149 -11.25 -2.86 2.53
CA LEU A 149 -10.47 -4.05 2.88
C LEU A 149 -9.39 -3.67 3.89
N ASN A 150 -9.59 -3.99 5.18
CA ASN A 150 -8.54 -3.79 6.19
C ASN A 150 -7.35 -4.72 5.87
N PRO A 151 -6.17 -4.19 5.50
CA PRO A 151 -5.01 -5.01 5.11
C PRO A 151 -4.57 -5.96 6.22
N LEU A 152 -4.70 -5.54 7.50
CA LEU A 152 -4.34 -6.36 8.66
C LEU A 152 -5.30 -7.54 8.84
N LEU A 153 -6.59 -7.33 8.53
CA LEU A 153 -7.60 -8.40 8.52
C LEU A 153 -7.30 -9.41 7.40
N SER A 154 -6.98 -8.93 6.19
CA SER A 154 -6.60 -9.80 5.07
C SER A 154 -5.34 -10.63 5.37
N ALA A 155 -4.30 -10.00 5.93
CA ALA A 155 -3.08 -10.70 6.36
C ALA A 155 -3.39 -11.77 7.42
N THR A 156 -4.29 -11.48 8.36
CA THR A 156 -4.74 -12.44 9.38
C THR A 156 -5.50 -13.61 8.75
N TRP A 157 -6.44 -13.35 7.85
CA TRP A 157 -7.22 -14.39 7.18
C TRP A 157 -6.36 -15.32 6.34
N LEU A 158 -5.34 -14.77 5.69
CA LEU A 158 -4.38 -15.51 4.88
C LEU A 158 -3.25 -16.15 5.71
N ALA A 159 -3.23 -15.94 7.04
CA ALA A 159 -2.17 -16.38 7.94
C ALA A 159 -0.76 -15.92 7.50
N ASP A 160 -0.68 -14.73 6.90
CA ASP A 160 0.57 -14.11 6.47
C ASP A 160 1.19 -13.33 7.63
N ILE A 161 2.07 -14.00 8.37
CA ILE A 161 2.71 -13.42 9.55
C ILE A 161 3.67 -12.27 9.21
N ALA A 162 4.32 -12.30 8.06
CA ALA A 162 5.26 -11.26 7.66
C ALA A 162 4.52 -9.95 7.38
N MET A 163 3.44 -10.01 6.59
CA MET A 163 2.56 -8.87 6.36
C MET A 163 1.91 -8.38 7.65
N PHE A 164 1.44 -9.29 8.51
CA PHE A 164 0.85 -8.94 9.80
C PHE A 164 1.83 -8.12 10.67
N LYS A 165 3.08 -8.59 10.79
CA LYS A 165 4.14 -7.89 11.53
C LYS A 165 4.43 -6.52 10.92
N LEU A 166 4.56 -6.44 9.59
CA LEU A 166 4.80 -5.19 8.88
C LEU A 166 3.70 -4.17 9.18
N LEU A 167 2.44 -4.51 8.96
CA LEU A 167 1.31 -3.62 9.19
C LEU A 167 1.20 -3.19 10.66
N THR A 168 1.42 -4.10 11.61
CA THR A 168 1.43 -3.75 13.05
C THR A 168 2.61 -2.82 13.41
N ASN A 169 3.76 -2.96 12.74
CA ASN A 169 4.91 -2.05 12.91
C ASN A 169 4.65 -0.68 12.28
N LEU A 170 3.86 -0.62 11.21
CA LEU A 170 3.38 0.62 10.60
C LEU A 170 2.24 1.30 11.39
N GLY A 171 1.84 0.74 12.53
CA GLY A 171 0.88 1.36 13.45
C GLY A 171 -0.59 1.00 13.20
N PHE A 172 -0.88 0.00 12.38
CA PHE A 172 -2.26 -0.46 12.21
C PHE A 172 -2.84 -1.01 13.53
N PRO A 173 -4.05 -0.59 13.93
CA PRO A 173 -4.63 -0.98 15.21
C PRO A 173 -5.17 -2.42 15.17
N LEU A 174 -4.91 -3.17 16.25
CA LEU A 174 -5.53 -4.46 16.52
C LEU A 174 -6.95 -4.26 17.05
N THR A 175 -7.89 -4.00 16.14
CA THR A 175 -9.31 -3.87 16.48
C THR A 175 -9.95 -5.22 16.82
N PHE A 176 -11.06 -5.22 17.56
CA PHE A 176 -11.75 -6.44 18.03
C PHE A 176 -12.02 -7.48 16.93
N ARG A 177 -12.34 -7.03 15.70
CA ARG A 177 -12.57 -7.94 14.58
C ARG A 177 -11.31 -8.72 14.23
N VAL A 178 -10.15 -8.07 14.17
CA VAL A 178 -8.87 -8.72 13.87
C VAL A 178 -8.48 -9.68 15.00
N GLU A 179 -8.67 -9.28 16.27
CA GLU A 179 -8.36 -10.12 17.43
C GLU A 179 -9.15 -11.44 17.42
N ASN A 180 -10.45 -11.39 17.08
CA ASN A 180 -11.28 -12.58 16.97
C ASN A 180 -10.77 -13.54 15.88
N GLU A 181 -10.39 -13.00 14.73
CA GLU A 181 -9.89 -13.79 13.61
C GLU A 181 -8.55 -14.45 13.94
N ILE A 182 -7.64 -13.72 14.61
CA ILE A 182 -6.42 -14.30 15.15
C ILE A 182 -6.74 -15.45 16.11
N GLY A 183 -7.72 -15.26 17.01
CA GLY A 183 -8.20 -16.29 17.92
C GLY A 183 -8.72 -17.54 17.20
N ALA A 184 -9.48 -17.36 16.12
CA ALA A 184 -10.00 -18.44 15.28
C ALA A 184 -8.90 -19.22 14.52
N LYS A 185 -7.72 -18.61 14.32
CA LYS A 185 -6.55 -19.27 13.71
C LYS A 185 -5.82 -20.22 14.67
N LYS A 186 -6.11 -20.21 15.97
CA LYS A 186 -5.41 -21.03 16.98
C LYS A 186 -5.32 -22.50 16.60
N ASP A 187 -6.43 -23.10 16.15
CA ASP A 187 -6.50 -24.54 15.88
C ASP A 187 -6.32 -24.85 14.38
N SER A 188 -6.72 -23.93 13.49
CA SER A 188 -6.67 -24.12 12.04
C SER A 188 -5.33 -23.73 11.41
N GLN A 189 -4.57 -22.83 12.04
CA GLN A 189 -3.25 -22.33 11.60
C GLN A 189 -2.36 -22.09 12.83
N PRO A 190 -1.98 -23.16 13.57
CA PRO A 190 -1.32 -23.03 14.87
C PRO A 190 0.04 -22.33 14.79
N GLU A 191 0.80 -22.50 13.71
CA GLU A 191 2.10 -21.85 13.51
C GLU A 191 1.98 -20.32 13.41
N PHE A 192 1.00 -19.83 12.62
CA PHE A 192 0.70 -18.40 12.55
C PHE A 192 0.35 -17.85 13.93
N TYR A 193 -0.53 -18.52 14.67
CA TYR A 193 -0.97 -18.06 15.99
C TYR A 193 0.18 -18.05 17.02
N GLN A 194 1.06 -19.06 16.99
CA GLN A 194 2.25 -19.10 17.85
C GLN A 194 3.20 -17.93 17.53
N ASN A 195 3.47 -17.69 16.24
CA ASN A 195 4.34 -16.58 15.81
C ASN A 195 3.73 -15.21 16.14
N TYR A 196 2.42 -15.05 15.99
CA TYR A 196 1.69 -13.87 16.47
C TYR A 196 1.91 -13.64 17.96
N ARG A 197 1.73 -14.67 18.79
CA ARG A 197 1.92 -14.56 20.25
C ARG A 197 3.35 -14.18 20.62
N ALA A 198 4.34 -14.80 19.97
CA ALA A 198 5.75 -14.48 20.18
C ALA A 198 6.03 -13.01 19.85
N PHE A 199 5.57 -12.53 18.70
CA PHE A 199 5.70 -11.14 18.28
C PHE A 199 5.05 -10.15 19.26
N MET A 200 3.84 -10.43 19.75
CA MET A 200 3.17 -9.55 20.73
C MET A 200 3.90 -9.52 22.07
N LEU A 201 4.47 -10.65 22.52
CA LEU A 201 5.30 -10.71 23.71
C LEU A 201 6.58 -9.87 23.54
N GLU A 202 7.29 -10.02 22.43
CA GLU A 202 8.48 -9.24 22.11
C GLU A 202 8.20 -7.73 22.14
N ARG A 203 7.10 -7.29 21.51
CA ARG A 203 6.68 -5.88 21.53
C ARG A 203 6.35 -5.37 22.93
N ALA A 204 5.67 -6.17 23.73
CA ALA A 204 5.36 -5.83 25.12
C ALA A 204 6.62 -5.73 26.00
N HIS A 205 7.65 -6.52 25.70
CA HIS A 205 8.95 -6.41 26.38
C HIS A 205 9.72 -5.16 25.93
N GLN A 206 9.75 -4.87 24.63
CA GLN A 206 10.44 -3.69 24.09
C GLN A 206 9.87 -2.37 24.64
N SER A 207 8.54 -2.26 24.76
CA SER A 207 7.88 -1.06 25.32
C SER A 207 8.19 -0.85 26.81
N LYS A 208 8.38 -1.93 27.57
CA LYS A 208 8.80 -1.87 28.99
C LYS A 208 10.25 -1.43 29.16
N VAL A 209 11.13 -1.84 28.25
CA VAL A 209 12.55 -1.44 28.27
C VAL A 209 12.72 0.04 27.92
N THR A 210 11.95 0.57 26.96
CA THR A 210 12.04 1.98 26.55
C THR A 210 11.31 2.95 27.49
N SER A 211 10.30 2.49 28.24
CA SER A 211 9.62 3.29 29.27
C SER A 211 10.35 3.33 30.62
N GLY A 212 11.35 2.46 30.82
CA GLY A 212 12.26 2.52 31.96
C GLY A 212 13.26 3.66 31.80
N LYS A 213 12.86 4.90 32.13
CA LYS A 213 13.85 5.96 32.41
C LYS A 213 14.81 5.45 33.50
N PRO A 214 16.14 5.56 33.34
CA PRO A 214 17.04 5.33 34.46
C PRO A 214 16.70 6.37 35.54
N SER A 215 16.25 5.89 36.70
CA SER A 215 16.17 6.71 37.90
C SER A 215 17.58 7.21 38.20
N ARG A 216 17.82 8.50 37.96
CA ARG A 216 19.02 9.17 38.44
C ARG A 216 19.09 8.93 39.96
N PRO A 217 20.18 8.36 40.50
CA PRO A 217 20.32 8.32 41.94
C PRO A 217 20.35 9.77 42.44
N ALA A 218 19.51 10.05 43.44
CA ALA A 218 19.51 11.35 44.11
C ALA A 218 20.91 11.58 44.71
N LEU A 219 21.53 12.71 44.34
CA LEU A 219 22.70 13.27 45.02
C LEU A 219 22.23 14.15 46.17
#